data_AF-A0A1G9UU15-F1
#
_entry.id   AF-A0A1G9UU15-F1
#
_cell.length_a   1.000
_cell.length_b   1.000
_cell.length_c   1.000
_cell.angle_alpha   90.00
_cell.angle_beta   90.00
_cell.angle_gamma   90.00
#
_symmetry.space_group_name_H-M   'P 1'
#
loop_
_entity.id
_entity.type
_entity.pdbx_description
1 polymer ?
#
loop_
_entity_poly.entity_id
_entity_poly.type
_entity_poly.pdbx_seq_one_letter_code
_entity_poly.pdbx_strand_id
1 'polypeptide(L)'
;MYIVFGNEIIDSSEIKDMIESNSNFKVDKDMTKGTKREDALAYQISISIDELNQIIKEEYEIEELESEDLFDEYMTLSDELAMELEELMPEEVIMNARAYKWDNSEDRIRVIIAMAHSELGELKVSDLTKRLLSQVD
;
A
#
# COMPACT_ATOMS: atom_id res chain seq x y z
N MET A 1 5.01 2.11 17.16
CA MET A 1 4.35 3.37 17.63
C MET A 1 2.93 2.98 17.91
N TYR A 2 2.40 3.30 19.08
CA TYR A 2 1.02 2.94 19.40
C TYR A 2 0.05 3.99 18.85
N ILE A 3 -0.99 3.53 18.16
CA ILE A 3 -2.07 4.36 17.63
C ILE A 3 -3.39 3.81 18.14
N VAL A 4 -4.31 4.73 18.42
CA VAL A 4 -5.66 4.39 18.88
C VAL A 4 -6.58 4.35 17.68
N PHE A 5 -7.12 3.18 17.37
CA PHE A 5 -8.20 3.00 16.41
C PHE A 5 -9.47 2.62 17.19
N GLY A 6 -10.42 3.55 17.29
CA GLY A 6 -11.60 3.36 18.12
C GLY A 6 -11.22 3.13 19.59
N ASN A 7 -11.47 1.92 20.08
CA ASN A 7 -11.12 1.50 21.45
C ASN A 7 -9.88 0.59 21.50
N GLU A 8 -9.27 0.27 20.37
CA GLU A 8 -8.10 -0.61 20.28
C GLU A 8 -6.80 0.19 20.18
N ILE A 9 -5.75 -0.37 20.76
CA ILE A 9 -4.39 0.16 20.66
C ILE A 9 -3.62 -0.76 19.73
N ILE A 10 -3.22 -0.22 18.57
CA ILE A 10 -2.48 -0.95 17.55
C ILE A 10 -1.02 -0.51 17.57
N ASP A 11 -0.09 -1.46 17.55
CA ASP A 11 1.32 -1.14 17.34
C ASP A 11 1.64 -1.08 15.86
N SER A 12 2.19 0.04 15.42
CA SER A 12 2.66 0.22 14.05
C SER A 12 3.68 -0.86 13.62
N SER A 13 4.50 -1.39 14.54
CA SER A 13 5.40 -2.48 14.19
C SER A 13 4.67 -3.80 13.92
N GLU A 14 3.57 -4.08 14.60
CA GLU A 14 2.78 -5.30 14.35
C GLU A 14 2.15 -5.25 12.96
N ILE A 15 1.63 -4.09 12.55
CA ILE A 15 1.09 -3.91 11.19
C ILE A 15 2.18 -4.06 10.13
N LYS A 16 3.37 -3.50 10.38
CA LYS A 16 4.51 -3.69 9.48
C LYS A 16 4.84 -5.17 9.31
N ASP A 17 5.02 -5.88 10.42
CA ASP A 17 5.40 -7.30 10.41
C ASP A 17 4.31 -8.15 9.74
N MET A 18 3.03 -7.80 9.94
CA MET A 18 1.88 -8.43 9.30
C MET A 18 1.92 -8.30 7.78
N ILE A 19 2.20 -7.09 7.25
CA ILE A 19 2.33 -6.87 5.80
C ILE A 19 3.49 -7.71 5.25
N GLU A 20 4.69 -7.62 5.84
CA GLU A 20 5.88 -8.30 5.32
C GLU A 20 5.81 -9.84 5.46
N SER A 21 5.03 -10.37 6.41
CA SER A 21 4.92 -11.82 6.65
C SER A 21 3.80 -12.50 5.88
N ASN A 22 2.79 -11.75 5.42
CA ASN A 22 1.58 -12.30 4.81
C ASN A 22 1.33 -11.77 3.39
N SER A 23 2.27 -11.04 2.80
CA SER A 23 2.16 -10.55 1.43
C SER A 23 3.51 -10.48 0.74
N ASN A 24 3.49 -10.22 -0.56
CA ASN A 24 4.69 -10.00 -1.38
C ASN A 24 5.20 -8.55 -1.27
N PHE A 25 4.54 -7.71 -0.44
CA PHE A 25 4.99 -6.36 -0.19
C PHE A 25 6.08 -6.29 0.87
N LYS A 26 7.05 -5.41 0.61
CA LYS A 26 8.02 -4.96 1.59
C LYS A 26 7.61 -3.58 2.11
N VAL A 27 7.82 -3.32 3.40
CA VAL A 27 7.63 -1.98 3.96
C VAL A 27 8.94 -1.19 3.88
N ASP A 28 8.96 -0.18 3.01
CA ASP A 28 10.16 0.62 2.77
C ASP A 28 10.31 1.76 3.79
N LYS A 29 9.20 2.38 4.17
CA LYS A 29 9.21 3.56 5.03
C LYS A 29 7.91 3.71 5.81
N ASP A 30 8.04 4.04 7.10
CA ASP A 30 6.93 4.50 7.92
C ASP A 30 6.63 5.99 7.61
N MET A 31 5.41 6.23 7.15
CA MET A 31 4.90 7.54 6.75
C MET A 31 3.87 8.10 7.74
N THR A 32 3.64 7.42 8.87
CA THR A 32 2.63 7.75 9.89
C THR A 32 2.75 9.19 10.37
N LYS A 33 3.96 9.68 10.64
CA LYS A 33 4.17 11.08 11.05
C LYS A 33 3.73 12.09 9.98
N GLY A 34 3.78 11.72 8.70
CA GLY A 34 3.37 12.54 7.57
C GLY A 34 1.85 12.73 7.46
N THR A 35 1.06 11.86 8.10
CA THR A 35 -0.41 12.01 8.17
C THR A 35 -0.80 13.26 8.97
N LYS A 36 0.03 13.62 9.98
CA LYS A 36 -0.24 14.63 11.01
C LYS A 36 -1.48 14.31 11.86
N ARG A 37 -1.73 13.02 12.07
CA ARG A 37 -2.85 12.49 12.84
C ARG A 37 -2.35 11.49 13.87
N GLU A 38 -3.05 11.41 14.99
CA GLU A 38 -2.78 10.42 16.05
C GLU A 38 -3.60 9.13 15.86
N ASP A 39 -4.59 9.16 14.97
CA ASP A 39 -5.56 8.11 14.68
C ASP A 39 -5.45 7.57 13.24
N ALA A 40 -4.27 7.68 12.61
CA ALA A 40 -4.03 7.14 11.27
C ALA A 40 -2.59 6.64 11.11
N LEU A 41 -2.44 5.49 10.47
CA LEU A 41 -1.16 4.89 10.08
C LEU A 41 -0.94 5.07 8.58
N ALA A 42 0.33 5.11 8.18
CA ALA A 42 0.67 5.12 6.77
C ALA A 42 2.05 4.51 6.51
N TYR A 43 2.17 3.79 5.41
CA TYR A 43 3.42 3.20 4.96
C TYR A 43 3.65 3.46 3.48
N GLN A 44 4.91 3.60 3.12
CA GLN A 44 5.37 3.34 1.78
C GLN A 44 5.78 1.87 1.71
N ILE A 45 5.15 1.14 0.80
CA ILE A 45 5.43 -0.26 0.54
C ILE A 45 5.88 -0.44 -0.91
N SER A 46 6.49 -1.58 -1.20
CA SER A 46 6.87 -1.93 -2.58
C SER A 46 6.72 -3.42 -2.87
N ILE A 47 6.42 -3.71 -4.13
CA ILE A 47 6.40 -5.06 -4.69
C ILE A 47 7.34 -5.11 -5.89
N SER A 48 8.11 -6.18 -6.03
CA SER A 48 9.05 -6.33 -7.14
C SER A 48 8.35 -6.67 -8.44
N ILE A 49 8.92 -6.19 -9.55
CA ILE A 49 8.45 -6.52 -10.90
C ILE A 49 8.45 -8.03 -11.14
N ASP A 50 9.41 -8.76 -10.58
CA ASP A 50 9.45 -10.23 -10.64
C ASP A 50 8.21 -10.90 -10.03
N GLU A 51 7.64 -10.34 -8.95
CA GLU A 51 6.44 -10.89 -8.29
C GLU A 51 5.18 -10.55 -9.10
N LEU A 52 5.07 -9.29 -9.55
CA LEU A 52 3.97 -8.86 -10.43
C LEU A 52 3.96 -9.67 -11.74
N ASN A 53 5.12 -9.91 -12.32
CA ASN A 53 5.25 -10.73 -13.53
C ASN A 53 4.85 -12.19 -13.32
N GLN A 54 5.05 -12.75 -12.13
CA GLN A 54 4.59 -14.11 -11.83
C GLN A 54 3.07 -14.16 -11.86
N ILE A 55 2.40 -13.17 -11.25
CA ILE A 55 0.94 -13.07 -11.19
C ILE A 55 0.36 -12.81 -12.59
N ILE A 56 0.86 -11.82 -13.33
CA ILE A 56 0.35 -11.48 -14.66
C ILE A 56 0.50 -12.66 -15.63
N LYS A 57 1.59 -13.44 -15.53
CA LYS A 57 1.81 -14.64 -16.37
C LYS A 57 0.80 -15.75 -16.14
N GLU A 58 0.07 -15.75 -15.03
CA GLU A 58 -1.00 -16.72 -14.80
C GLU A 58 -2.21 -16.46 -15.73
N GLU A 59 -2.39 -15.21 -16.17
CA GLU A 59 -3.55 -14.78 -16.96
C GLU A 59 -3.18 -14.31 -18.38
N TYR A 60 -1.95 -13.82 -18.61
CA TYR A 60 -1.52 -13.17 -19.85
C TYR A 60 -0.11 -13.58 -20.31
N GLU A 61 0.14 -13.57 -21.64
CA GLU A 61 1.50 -13.68 -22.18
C GLU A 61 2.19 -12.31 -22.16
N ILE A 62 3.03 -12.06 -21.15
CA ILE A 62 3.73 -10.76 -20.95
C ILE A 62 4.56 -10.32 -22.17
N GLU A 63 5.10 -11.28 -22.92
CA GLU A 63 5.96 -11.01 -24.09
C GLU A 63 5.19 -10.34 -25.24
N GLU A 64 3.86 -10.35 -25.21
CA GLU A 64 2.99 -9.73 -26.21
C GLU A 64 2.55 -8.30 -25.82
N LEU A 65 2.84 -7.84 -24.59
CA LEU A 65 2.43 -6.52 -24.10
C LEU A 65 3.46 -5.44 -24.46
N GLU A 66 2.98 -4.25 -24.85
CA GLU A 66 3.83 -3.08 -24.98
C GLU A 66 4.27 -2.57 -23.60
N SER A 67 5.40 -1.85 -23.55
CA SER A 67 5.97 -1.38 -22.28
C SER A 67 5.07 -0.41 -21.51
N GLU A 68 4.22 0.34 -22.22
CA GLU A 68 3.26 1.27 -21.62
C GLU A 68 2.08 0.49 -21.00
N ASP A 69 1.53 -0.47 -21.73
CA ASP A 69 0.47 -1.37 -21.22
C ASP A 69 0.96 -2.14 -19.98
N LEU A 70 2.19 -2.64 -20.02
CA LEU A 70 2.80 -3.36 -18.90
C LEU A 70 3.00 -2.47 -17.68
N PHE A 71 3.35 -1.19 -17.87
CA PHE A 71 3.44 -0.23 -16.78
C PHE A 71 2.07 0.02 -16.13
N ASP A 72 1.04 0.28 -16.94
CA ASP A 72 -0.31 0.52 -16.43
C ASP A 72 -0.85 -0.72 -15.71
N GLU A 73 -0.54 -1.91 -16.21
CA GLU A 73 -0.86 -3.18 -15.57
C GLU A 73 -0.16 -3.34 -14.23
N TYR A 74 1.16 -3.09 -14.16
CA TYR A 74 1.89 -3.14 -12.90
C TYR A 74 1.33 -2.18 -11.86
N MET A 75 0.96 -0.97 -12.27
CA MET A 75 0.40 0.04 -11.39
C MET A 75 -0.98 -0.37 -10.87
N THR A 76 -1.84 -0.90 -11.75
CA THR A 76 -3.18 -1.37 -11.41
C THR A 76 -3.13 -2.58 -10.49
N LEU A 77 -2.35 -3.61 -10.85
CA LEU A 77 -2.20 -4.81 -10.04
C LEU A 77 -1.58 -4.50 -8.67
N SER A 78 -0.62 -3.57 -8.60
CA SER A 78 -0.06 -3.14 -7.31
C SER A 78 -1.09 -2.43 -6.45
N ASP A 79 -2.01 -1.64 -7.03
CA ASP A 79 -3.12 -1.02 -6.32
C ASP A 79 -4.07 -2.08 -5.75
N GLU A 80 -4.44 -3.07 -6.57
CA GLU A 80 -5.36 -4.15 -6.20
C GLU A 80 -4.79 -5.01 -5.06
N LEU A 81 -3.58 -5.55 -5.24
CA LEU A 81 -2.89 -6.35 -4.21
C LEU A 81 -2.69 -5.55 -2.91
N ALA A 82 -2.41 -4.25 -3.02
CA ALA A 82 -2.24 -3.42 -1.84
C ALA A 82 -3.58 -3.19 -1.12
N MET A 83 -4.70 -3.06 -1.83
CA MET A 83 -6.03 -2.96 -1.23
C MET A 83 -6.44 -4.26 -0.52
N GLU A 84 -6.05 -5.43 -1.04
CA GLU A 84 -6.29 -6.73 -0.38
C GLU A 84 -5.65 -6.83 1.01
N LEU A 85 -4.60 -6.05 1.31
CA LEU A 85 -4.02 -6.00 2.66
C LEU A 85 -5.03 -5.55 3.74
N GLU A 86 -6.13 -4.91 3.36
CA GLU A 86 -7.22 -4.53 4.28
C GLU A 86 -7.80 -5.76 4.98
N GLU A 87 -7.84 -6.93 4.33
CA GLU A 87 -8.33 -8.19 4.91
C GLU A 87 -7.43 -8.73 6.04
N LEU A 88 -6.17 -8.29 6.07
CA LEU A 88 -5.22 -8.65 7.14
C LEU A 88 -5.37 -7.73 8.36
N MET A 89 -5.92 -6.53 8.16
CA MET A 89 -5.99 -5.52 9.21
C MET A 89 -7.02 -5.88 10.28
N PRO A 90 -6.88 -5.32 11.51
CA PRO A 90 -7.89 -5.46 12.55
C PRO A 90 -9.30 -5.04 12.09
N GLU A 91 -10.33 -5.54 12.78
CA GLU A 91 -11.72 -5.16 12.50
C GLU A 91 -11.89 -3.63 12.58
N GLU A 92 -12.80 -3.11 11.76
CA GLU A 92 -13.11 -1.67 11.67
C GLU A 92 -11.94 -0.78 11.18
N VAL A 93 -10.83 -1.35 10.71
CA VAL A 93 -9.84 -0.60 9.91
C VAL A 93 -10.37 -0.40 8.51
N ILE A 94 -10.27 0.83 8.02
CA ILE A 94 -10.45 1.17 6.62
C ILE A 94 -9.12 1.61 6.01
N MET A 95 -8.91 1.26 4.75
CA MET A 95 -7.64 1.52 4.07
C MET A 95 -7.83 2.17 2.69
N ASN A 96 -6.79 2.85 2.22
CA ASN A 96 -6.65 3.24 0.82
C ASN A 96 -5.20 3.04 0.39
N ALA A 97 -5.00 2.52 -0.82
CA ALA A 97 -3.70 2.28 -1.42
C ALA A 97 -3.59 3.02 -2.76
N ARG A 98 -2.38 3.54 -3.05
CA ARG A 98 -2.02 4.15 -4.34
C ARG A 98 -0.59 3.87 -4.76
N ALA A 99 -0.42 3.08 -5.81
CA ALA A 99 0.76 2.93 -6.60
C ALA A 99 1.07 4.27 -7.28
N TYR A 100 2.33 4.68 -7.26
CA TYR A 100 2.71 6.01 -7.76
C TYR A 100 4.01 6.05 -8.56
N LYS A 101 4.82 5.00 -8.51
CA LYS A 101 6.14 5.00 -9.16
C LYS A 101 6.64 3.60 -9.46
N TRP A 102 7.11 3.40 -10.68
CA TRP A 102 8.06 2.34 -11.00
C TRP A 102 9.48 2.81 -10.72
N ASP A 103 10.08 2.26 -9.67
CA ASP A 103 11.49 2.47 -9.33
C ASP A 103 12.36 1.53 -10.16
N ASN A 104 12.75 1.98 -11.36
CA ASN A 104 13.62 1.23 -12.28
C ASN A 104 14.98 0.85 -11.69
N SER A 105 15.43 1.50 -10.61
CA SER A 105 16.73 1.21 -9.99
C SER A 105 16.68 0.01 -9.05
N GLU A 106 15.54 -0.20 -8.40
CA GLU A 106 15.28 -1.35 -7.51
C GLU A 106 14.40 -2.42 -8.16
N ASP A 107 13.86 -2.11 -9.34
CA ASP A 107 12.88 -2.88 -10.11
C ASP A 107 11.62 -3.25 -9.30
N ARG A 108 10.97 -2.20 -8.80
CA ARG A 108 9.79 -2.31 -7.92
C ARG A 108 8.75 -1.24 -8.22
N ILE A 109 7.48 -1.56 -7.99
CA ILE A 109 6.41 -0.56 -7.88
C ILE A 109 6.32 -0.08 -6.44
N ARG A 110 6.27 1.23 -6.25
CA ARG A 110 6.05 1.88 -4.95
C ARG A 110 4.57 2.19 -4.79
N VAL A 111 4.05 1.88 -3.61
CA VAL A 111 2.66 2.10 -3.22
C VAL A 111 2.63 2.85 -1.89
N ILE A 112 1.72 3.80 -1.75
CA ILE A 112 1.37 4.40 -0.46
C ILE A 112 0.10 3.74 0.05
N ILE A 113 0.14 3.25 1.29
CA ILE A 113 -1.05 2.85 2.02
C ILE A 113 -1.30 3.82 3.17
N ALA A 114 -2.56 4.18 3.37
CA ALA A 114 -3.03 4.91 4.53
C ALA A 114 -4.21 4.17 5.13
N MET A 115 -4.24 4.08 6.45
CA MET A 115 -5.26 3.33 7.18
C MET A 115 -5.68 4.08 8.44
N ALA A 116 -6.94 3.93 8.81
CA ALA A 116 -7.53 4.54 9.99
C ALA A 116 -8.73 3.72 10.46
N HIS A 117 -9.27 4.05 11.62
CA HIS A 117 -10.56 3.52 12.06
C HIS A 117 -11.70 3.95 11.12
N SER A 118 -12.69 3.08 10.94
CA SER A 118 -13.86 3.25 10.05
C SER A 118 -14.65 4.53 10.33
N GLU A 119 -14.74 4.96 11.60
CA GLU A 119 -15.35 6.23 12.01
C GLU A 119 -14.75 7.46 11.32
N LEU A 120 -13.49 7.39 10.86
CA LEU A 120 -12.86 8.49 10.14
C LEU A 120 -13.55 8.72 8.79
N GLY A 121 -13.95 7.64 8.12
CA GLY A 121 -14.58 7.58 6.80
C GLY A 121 -13.59 7.53 5.63
N GLU A 122 -13.92 6.74 4.62
CA GLU A 122 -13.07 6.46 3.44
C GLU A 122 -12.61 7.72 2.69
N LEU A 123 -13.49 8.73 2.57
CA LEU A 123 -13.13 9.98 1.89
C LEU A 123 -11.94 10.67 2.56
N LYS A 124 -11.86 10.64 3.89
CA LYS A 124 -10.74 11.23 4.62
C LYS A 124 -9.47 10.39 4.48
N VAL A 125 -9.58 9.06 4.45
CA VAL A 125 -8.44 8.17 4.19
C VAL A 125 -7.90 8.37 2.77
N SER A 126 -8.78 8.55 1.79
CA SER A 126 -8.40 8.91 0.43
C SER A 126 -7.66 10.26 0.37
N ASP A 127 -8.17 11.28 1.06
CA ASP A 127 -7.51 12.59 1.14
C ASP A 127 -6.15 12.52 1.85
N LEU A 128 -6.01 11.67 2.88
CA LEU A 128 -4.73 11.39 3.52
C LEU A 128 -3.74 10.78 2.54
N THR A 129 -4.17 9.77 1.78
CA THR A 129 -3.35 9.11 0.76
C THR A 129 -2.86 10.11 -0.29
N LYS A 130 -3.76 10.94 -0.84
CA LYS A 130 -3.40 12.02 -1.78
C LYS A 130 -2.38 13.01 -1.21
N ARG A 131 -2.51 13.37 0.07
CA ARG A 131 -1.56 14.24 0.77
C ARG A 131 -0.21 13.57 1.03
N LEU A 132 -0.18 12.26 1.20
CA LEU A 132 1.05 11.49 1.39
C LEU A 132 1.78 11.33 0.06
N LEU A 133 1.05 11.13 -1.05
CA LEU A 133 1.60 11.12 -2.41
C LEU A 133 2.40 12.38 -2.72
N SER A 134 1.91 13.56 -2.33
CA SER A 134 2.66 14.82 -2.52
C SER A 134 3.88 14.98 -1.58
N GLN A 135 4.12 14.04 -0.67
CA GLN A 135 5.29 14.00 0.21
C GLN A 135 6.30 12.93 -0.20
N VAL A 136 5.93 12.06 -1.15
CA VAL A 136 6.80 11.00 -1.67
C VAL A 136 7.29 11.37 -3.06
N ASP A 137 8.08 12.44 -3.09
CA ASP A 137 9.05 12.78 -4.13
C ASP A 137 10.13 13.69 -3.53
#